data_AF-A0A8J3EFM5-F1
#
_entry.id   AF-A0A8J3EFM5-F1
#
_cell.length_a   1.000
_cell.length_b   1.000
_cell.length_c   1.000
_cell.angle_alpha   90.00
_cell.angle_beta   90.00
_cell.angle_gamma   90.00
#
_symmetry.space_group_name_H-M   'P 1'
#
loop_
_entity.id
_entity.type
_entity.pdbx_description
1 polymer ?
#
loop_
_entity_poly.entity_id
_entity_poly.type
_entity_poly.pdbx_seq_one_letter_code
_entity_poly.pdbx_strand_id
1 'polypeptide(L)'
;MSQIDELQSRLTRALDRIAQGVEGLSAPVEQPDTSAEDAAAAEAAKADRYAMEAELNAAVSEAARMRDLLDEEKMANAQLEERVRVLRARLNDTPTAPSAPDVAADAALREQLEAQRESLAALDGEVQRMRLSNEMLMRTNQEMREALLGNVGEPHLVNKAMLAELEALRAARALEEAEARAVLGALEPLLAQAAGETSENTAPETSGNHGEAAQ
;
A
#
# COMPACT_ATOMS: atom_id res chain seq x y z
N MET A 1 -21.75 84.03 18.53
CA MET A 1 -23.07 84.30 17.91
C MET A 1 -23.01 84.22 16.38
N SER A 2 -22.01 84.76 15.67
CA SER A 2 -21.99 84.76 14.18
C SER A 2 -21.93 83.38 13.49
N GLN A 3 -21.38 82.35 14.14
CA GLN A 3 -21.30 80.99 13.56
C GLN A 3 -22.67 80.32 13.45
N ILE A 4 -23.63 80.69 14.32
CA ILE A 4 -24.98 80.13 14.27
C ILE A 4 -25.76 80.75 13.10
N ASP A 5 -25.61 82.06 12.87
CA ASP A 5 -26.26 82.77 11.76
C ASP A 5 -25.74 82.29 10.39
N GLU A 6 -24.44 81.98 10.28
CA GLU A 6 -23.85 81.43 9.06
C GLU A 6 -24.36 80.01 8.76
N LEU A 7 -24.50 79.17 9.79
CA LEU A 7 -25.07 77.83 9.65
C LEU A 7 -26.55 77.88 9.25
N GLN A 8 -27.33 78.80 9.83
CA GLN A 8 -28.73 79.00 9.47
C GLN A 8 -28.89 79.44 8.01
N SER A 9 -28.08 80.40 7.54
CA SER A 9 -28.10 80.86 6.14
C SER A 9 -27.76 79.73 5.15
N ARG A 10 -26.78 78.88 5.47
CA ARG A 10 -26.44 77.72 4.64
C ARG A 10 -27.54 76.66 4.60
N LEU A 11 -28.21 76.42 5.74
CA LEU A 11 -29.28 75.44 5.81
C LEU A 11 -30.49 75.87 4.95
N THR A 12 -30.90 77.13 5.03
CA THR A 12 -32.01 77.66 4.23
C THR A 12 -31.73 77.53 2.73
N ARG A 13 -30.50 77.86 2.31
CA ARG A 13 -30.09 77.74 0.90
C ARG A 13 -30.03 76.30 0.41
N ALA A 14 -29.68 75.35 1.27
CA ALA A 14 -29.71 73.93 0.94
C ALA A 14 -31.15 73.41 0.79
N LEU A 15 -32.06 73.84 1.66
CA LEU A 15 -33.47 73.47 1.60
C LEU A 15 -34.18 74.02 0.35
N ASP A 16 -33.91 75.27 -0.05
CA ASP A 16 -34.47 75.85 -1.28
C ASP A 16 -34.02 75.09 -2.53
N ARG A 17 -32.76 74.65 -2.58
CA ARG A 17 -32.23 73.85 -3.69
C ARG A 17 -32.89 72.48 -3.76
N ILE A 18 -33.16 71.85 -2.62
CA ILE A 18 -33.87 70.57 -2.56
C ILE A 18 -35.31 70.75 -3.01
N ALA A 19 -36.00 71.81 -2.57
CA ALA A 19 -37.36 72.11 -3.00
C ALA A 19 -37.47 72.26 -4.53
N GLN A 20 -36.54 73.02 -5.15
CA GLN A 20 -36.46 73.15 -6.60
C GLN A 20 -36.16 71.83 -7.31
N GLY A 21 -35.31 70.97 -6.73
CA GLY A 21 -34.99 69.66 -7.28
C GLY A 21 -36.18 68.68 -7.26
N VAL A 22 -37.02 68.75 -6.23
CA VAL A 22 -38.22 67.89 -6.11
C VAL A 22 -39.32 68.36 -7.06
N GLU A 23 -39.47 69.67 -7.27
CA GLU A 23 -40.46 70.21 -8.22
C GLU A 23 -40.13 69.84 -9.68
N GLY A 24 -38.83 69.80 -10.03
CA GLY A 24 -38.37 69.32 -11.33
C GLY A 24 -38.63 67.83 -11.60
N LEU A 25 -38.72 67.00 -10.56
CA LEU A 25 -39.09 65.58 -10.68
C LEU A 25 -40.62 65.38 -10.75
N SER A 26 -41.40 66.36 -10.29
CA SER A 26 -42.86 66.31 -10.27
C SER A 26 -43.50 66.96 -11.50
N ALA A 27 -42.73 67.60 -12.37
CA ALA A 27 -43.22 68.19 -13.61
C ALA A 27 -43.52 67.08 -14.66
N PRO A 28 -44.73 67.03 -15.25
CA PRO A 28 -45.05 66.05 -16.29
C PRO A 28 -44.29 66.35 -17.59
N VAL A 29 -43.61 65.34 -18.15
CA VAL A 29 -42.94 65.41 -19.45
C VAL A 29 -43.98 65.15 -20.56
N GLU A 30 -44.19 66.12 -21.46
CA GLU A 30 -44.99 65.96 -22.70
C GLU A 30 -44.25 65.09 -23.73
N GLN A 31 -44.95 64.12 -24.35
CA GLN A 31 -44.45 63.24 -25.42
C GLN A 31 -44.62 63.89 -26.81
N PRO A 32 -43.68 63.75 -27.76
CA PRO A 32 -43.87 64.13 -29.17
C PRO A 32 -44.40 62.98 -30.04
N ASP A 33 -45.17 63.30 -31.07
CA ASP A 33 -45.72 62.38 -32.08
C ASP A 33 -44.62 61.59 -32.81
N THR A 34 -44.72 60.25 -32.82
CA THR A 34 -43.74 59.36 -33.48
C THR A 34 -44.22 58.97 -34.88
N SER A 35 -43.35 59.08 -35.88
CA SER A 35 -43.66 58.68 -37.27
C SER A 35 -43.69 57.14 -37.41
N ALA A 36 -44.34 56.62 -38.46
CA ALA A 36 -44.44 55.18 -38.70
C ALA A 36 -43.07 54.49 -38.91
N GLU A 37 -42.05 55.23 -39.36
CA GLU A 37 -40.67 54.75 -39.49
C GLU A 37 -39.98 54.64 -38.12
N ASP A 38 -40.23 55.59 -37.20
CA ASP A 38 -39.73 55.54 -35.82
C ASP A 38 -40.37 54.40 -35.00
N ALA A 39 -41.65 54.11 -35.26
CA ALA A 39 -42.34 52.98 -34.65
C ALA A 39 -41.77 51.62 -35.11
N ALA A 40 -41.44 51.48 -36.39
CA ALA A 40 -40.79 50.27 -36.92
C ALA A 40 -39.35 50.08 -36.39
N ALA A 41 -38.59 51.17 -36.26
CA ALA A 41 -37.27 51.15 -35.65
C ALA A 41 -37.32 50.81 -34.15
N ALA A 42 -38.33 51.31 -33.42
CA ALA A 42 -38.54 50.98 -32.01
C ALA A 42 -38.94 49.51 -31.81
N GLU A 43 -39.73 48.93 -32.72
CA GLU A 43 -40.12 47.52 -32.67
C GLU A 43 -38.95 46.57 -32.98
N ALA A 44 -38.09 46.92 -33.96
CA ALA A 44 -36.85 46.21 -34.24
C ALA A 44 -35.88 46.24 -33.04
N ALA A 45 -35.72 47.40 -32.40
CA ALA A 45 -34.91 47.53 -31.19
C ALA A 45 -35.49 46.79 -29.97
N LYS A 46 -36.80 46.55 -29.91
CA LYS A 46 -37.40 45.64 -28.91
C LYS A 46 -37.08 44.19 -29.24
N ALA A 47 -37.17 43.77 -30.51
CA ALA A 47 -36.81 42.42 -30.93
C ALA A 47 -35.33 42.09 -30.64
N ASP A 48 -34.41 43.03 -30.90
CA ASP A 48 -32.99 42.88 -30.56
C ASP A 48 -32.76 42.79 -29.04
N ARG A 49 -33.51 43.57 -28.24
CA ARG A 49 -33.47 43.46 -26.78
C ARG A 49 -34.00 42.13 -26.27
N TYR A 50 -35.09 41.62 -26.83
CA TYR A 50 -35.61 40.30 -26.49
C TYR A 50 -34.64 39.18 -26.88
N ALA A 51 -33.94 39.31 -28.01
CA ALA A 51 -32.89 38.37 -28.41
C ALA A 51 -31.69 38.41 -27.44
N MET A 52 -31.22 39.61 -27.08
CA MET A 52 -30.16 39.81 -26.09
C MET A 52 -30.56 39.29 -24.70
N GLU A 53 -31.80 39.51 -24.27
CA GLU A 53 -32.32 38.97 -23.01
C GLU A 53 -32.43 37.44 -23.05
N ALA A 54 -32.81 36.85 -24.18
CA ALA A 54 -32.83 35.40 -24.35
C ALA A 54 -31.42 34.79 -24.29
N GLU A 55 -30.44 35.42 -24.93
CA GLU A 55 -29.02 35.02 -24.85
C GLU A 55 -28.46 35.19 -23.44
N LEU A 56 -28.79 36.29 -22.75
CA LEU A 56 -28.39 36.52 -21.36
C LEU A 56 -29.01 35.47 -20.43
N ASN A 57 -30.29 35.14 -20.61
CA ASN A 57 -30.97 34.11 -19.84
C ASN A 57 -30.37 32.72 -20.11
N ALA A 58 -29.99 32.43 -21.35
CA ALA A 58 -29.27 31.19 -21.70
C ALA A 58 -27.89 31.13 -21.03
N ALA A 59 -27.10 32.20 -21.10
CA ALA A 59 -25.80 32.30 -20.46
C ALA A 59 -25.88 32.20 -18.92
N VAL A 60 -26.93 32.79 -18.31
CA VAL A 60 -27.20 32.66 -16.88
C VAL A 60 -27.56 31.22 -16.50
N SER A 61 -28.36 30.52 -17.33
CA SER A 61 -28.67 29.11 -17.12
C SER A 61 -27.44 28.22 -17.25
N GLU A 62 -26.55 28.50 -18.19
CA GLU A 62 -25.29 27.75 -18.35
C GLU A 62 -24.33 28.01 -17.20
N ALA A 63 -24.22 29.26 -16.74
CA ALA A 63 -23.43 29.62 -15.57
C ALA A 63 -23.96 28.94 -14.29
N ALA A 64 -25.27 28.76 -14.16
CA ALA A 64 -25.87 27.99 -13.07
C ALA A 64 -25.46 26.51 -13.13
N ARG A 65 -25.61 25.86 -14.30
CA ARG A 65 -25.21 24.45 -14.49
C ARG A 65 -23.73 24.22 -14.22
N MET A 66 -22.86 25.12 -14.68
CA MET A 66 -21.42 25.05 -14.45
C MET A 66 -21.05 25.20 -12.97
N ARG A 67 -21.81 25.99 -12.20
CA ARG A 67 -21.63 26.10 -10.75
C ARG A 67 -22.04 24.82 -10.04
N ASP A 68 -23.18 24.24 -10.42
CA ASP A 68 -23.66 22.99 -9.83
C ASP A 68 -22.64 21.86 -10.03
N LEU A 69 -22.13 21.68 -11.26
CA LEU A 69 -21.07 20.70 -11.56
C LEU A 69 -19.78 20.97 -10.78
N LEU A 70 -19.38 22.24 -10.65
CA LEU A 70 -18.19 22.61 -9.88
C LEU A 70 -18.35 22.25 -8.40
N ASP A 71 -19.54 22.44 -7.85
CA ASP A 71 -19.82 22.12 -6.45
C ASP A 71 -19.91 20.60 -6.24
N GLU A 72 -20.45 19.83 -7.18
CA GLU A 72 -20.39 18.36 -7.18
C GLU A 72 -18.95 17.84 -7.20
N GLU A 73 -18.10 18.37 -8.08
CA GLU A 73 -16.68 18.01 -8.18
C GLU A 73 -15.89 18.37 -6.91
N LYS A 74 -16.18 19.52 -6.28
CA LYS A 74 -15.57 19.88 -4.99
C LYS A 74 -15.98 18.92 -3.89
N MET A 75 -17.25 18.50 -3.86
CA MET A 75 -17.73 17.53 -2.87
C MET A 75 -17.08 16.15 -3.09
N ALA A 76 -16.92 15.71 -4.34
CA ALA A 76 -16.21 14.48 -4.66
C ALA A 76 -14.73 14.54 -4.25
N ASN A 77 -14.04 15.66 -4.53
CA ASN A 77 -12.66 15.87 -4.10
C ASN A 77 -12.52 15.86 -2.58
N ALA A 78 -13.40 16.56 -1.85
CA ALA A 78 -13.37 16.55 -0.38
C ALA A 78 -13.56 15.13 0.20
N GLN A 79 -14.44 14.32 -0.40
CA GLN A 79 -14.62 12.92 0.01
C GLN A 79 -13.38 12.06 -0.29
N LEU A 80 -12.73 12.26 -1.44
CA LEU A 80 -11.51 11.54 -1.80
C LEU A 80 -10.33 11.94 -0.91
N GLU A 81 -10.19 13.22 -0.59
CA GLU A 81 -9.17 13.72 0.34
C GLU A 81 -9.36 13.11 1.74
N GLU A 82 -10.61 13.01 2.21
CA GLU A 82 -10.90 12.34 3.48
C GLU A 82 -10.59 10.84 3.41
N ARG A 83 -10.96 10.15 2.32
CA ARG A 83 -10.57 8.74 2.12
C ARG A 83 -9.07 8.55 2.11
N VAL A 84 -8.33 9.43 1.42
CA VAL A 84 -6.86 9.39 1.39
C VAL A 84 -6.28 9.68 2.77
N ARG A 85 -6.85 10.62 3.52
CA ARG A 85 -6.46 10.91 4.90
C ARG A 85 -6.68 9.69 5.81
N VAL A 86 -7.85 9.07 5.75
CA VAL A 86 -8.19 7.86 6.52
C VAL A 86 -7.29 6.69 6.13
N LEU A 87 -7.04 6.49 4.83
CA LEU A 87 -6.13 5.44 4.36
C LEU A 87 -4.69 5.69 4.82
N ARG A 88 -4.20 6.93 4.75
CA ARG A 88 -2.87 7.31 5.27
C ARG A 88 -2.78 7.15 6.78
N ALA A 89 -3.82 7.53 7.53
CA ALA A 89 -3.89 7.31 8.96
C ALA A 89 -3.83 5.80 9.27
N ARG A 90 -4.66 4.99 8.61
CA ARG A 90 -4.60 3.51 8.74
C ARG A 90 -3.24 2.94 8.36
N LEU A 91 -2.56 3.47 7.34
CA LEU A 91 -1.24 2.98 6.93
C LEU A 91 -0.12 3.41 7.89
N ASN A 92 -0.29 4.52 8.60
CA ASN A 92 0.63 4.98 9.64
C ASN A 92 0.36 4.28 10.99
N ASP A 93 -0.92 3.97 11.28
CA ASP A 93 -1.37 3.22 12.46
C ASP A 93 -1.09 1.71 12.31
N THR A 94 -1.11 1.20 11.07
CA THR A 94 -0.50 -0.09 10.74
C THR A 94 1.00 0.13 10.86
N PRO A 95 1.70 -0.49 11.81
CA PRO A 95 3.13 -0.28 11.96
C PRO A 95 3.83 -0.71 10.66
N THR A 96 4.23 0.28 9.87
CA THR A 96 5.05 0.12 8.65
C THR A 96 6.47 -0.27 8.99
N ALA A 97 6.87 -0.05 10.25
CA ALA A 97 7.99 -0.75 10.84
C ALA A 97 7.50 -2.14 11.27
N PRO A 98 8.11 -3.23 10.77
CA PRO A 98 7.83 -4.56 11.33
C PRO A 98 7.99 -4.47 12.85
N SER A 99 6.99 -4.96 13.59
CA SER A 99 7.04 -4.94 15.05
C SER A 99 8.32 -5.67 15.50
N ALA A 100 8.94 -5.28 16.60
CA ALA A 100 10.09 -6.01 17.15
C ALA A 100 9.92 -7.56 17.17
N PRO A 101 8.75 -8.13 17.50
CA PRO A 101 8.51 -9.57 17.37
C PRO A 101 8.46 -10.09 15.92
N ASP A 102 7.93 -9.32 14.96
CA ASP A 102 7.87 -9.72 13.55
C ASP A 102 9.26 -9.74 12.92
N VAL A 103 10.12 -8.76 13.25
CA VAL A 103 11.53 -8.75 12.82
C VAL A 103 12.29 -9.94 13.39
N ALA A 104 12.04 -10.28 14.65
CA ALA A 104 12.68 -11.41 15.30
C ALA A 104 12.23 -12.75 14.72
N ALA A 105 10.93 -12.91 14.41
CA ALA A 105 10.40 -14.10 13.75
C ALA A 105 10.96 -14.25 12.33
N ASP A 106 11.00 -13.17 11.55
CA ASP A 106 11.61 -13.14 10.23
C ASP A 106 13.11 -13.47 10.27
N ALA A 107 13.83 -12.96 11.27
CA ALA A 107 15.25 -13.26 11.46
C ALA A 107 15.48 -14.74 11.79
N ALA A 108 14.69 -15.31 12.71
CA ALA A 108 14.76 -16.72 13.07
C ALA A 108 14.42 -17.64 11.88
N LEU A 109 13.42 -17.27 11.06
CA LEU A 109 13.07 -18.03 9.86
C LEU A 109 14.20 -17.99 8.81
N ARG A 110 14.85 -16.83 8.64
CA ARG A 110 16.00 -16.69 7.73
C ARG A 110 17.18 -17.55 8.19
N GLU A 111 17.49 -17.54 9.49
CA GLU A 111 18.53 -18.38 10.09
C GLU A 111 18.25 -19.88 9.88
N GLN A 112 17.00 -20.31 10.08
CA GLN A 112 16.60 -21.70 9.81
C GLN A 112 16.77 -22.08 8.33
N LEU A 113 16.42 -21.20 7.39
CA LEU A 113 16.61 -21.45 5.97
C LEU A 113 18.08 -21.51 5.57
N GLU A 114 18.93 -20.70 6.18
CA GLU A 114 20.39 -20.74 5.97
C GLU A 114 20.97 -22.06 6.49
N ALA A 115 20.62 -22.47 7.71
CA ALA A 115 21.04 -23.75 8.29
C ALA A 115 20.58 -24.96 7.44
N GLN A 116 19.34 -24.93 6.92
CA GLN A 116 18.83 -25.97 6.01
C GLN A 116 19.61 -26.02 4.70
N ARG A 117 19.94 -24.87 4.10
CA ARG A 117 20.75 -24.80 2.88
C ARG A 117 22.15 -25.34 3.09
N GLU A 118 22.77 -25.03 4.22
CA GLU A 118 24.08 -25.57 4.57
C GLU A 118 24.04 -27.09 4.73
N SER A 119 23.02 -27.62 5.42
CA SER A 119 22.83 -29.07 5.55
C SER A 119 22.65 -29.77 4.20
N LEU A 120 21.85 -29.20 3.30
CA LEU A 120 21.67 -29.74 1.94
C LEU A 120 22.97 -29.71 1.13
N ALA A 121 23.73 -28.61 1.20
CA ALA A 121 25.02 -28.51 0.52
C ALA A 121 26.04 -29.54 1.04
N ALA A 122 26.05 -29.80 2.35
CA ALA A 122 26.88 -30.83 2.95
C ALA A 122 26.50 -32.24 2.47
N LEU A 123 25.20 -32.57 2.45
CA LEU A 123 24.68 -33.84 1.94
C LEU A 123 25.03 -34.05 0.46
N ASP A 124 24.83 -33.05 -0.38
CA ASP A 124 25.19 -33.12 -1.80
C ASP A 124 26.68 -33.41 -1.97
N GLY A 125 27.54 -32.78 -1.17
CA GLY A 125 28.98 -33.03 -1.17
C GLY A 125 29.36 -34.45 -0.74
N GLU A 126 28.65 -35.05 0.23
CA GLU A 126 28.85 -36.45 0.63
C GLU A 126 28.35 -37.43 -0.45
N VAL A 127 27.19 -37.17 -1.06
CA VAL A 127 26.65 -38.00 -2.17
C VAL A 127 27.60 -37.99 -3.36
N GLN A 128 28.16 -36.82 -3.72
CA GLN A 128 29.17 -36.72 -4.78
C GLN A 128 30.43 -37.51 -4.44
N ARG A 129 30.95 -37.40 -3.21
CA ARG A 129 32.10 -38.19 -2.75
C ARG A 129 31.84 -39.69 -2.79
N MET A 130 30.67 -40.15 -2.34
CA MET A 130 30.26 -41.55 -2.40
C MET A 130 30.16 -42.06 -3.84
N ARG A 131 29.66 -41.24 -4.77
CA ARG A 131 29.60 -41.61 -6.19
C ARG A 131 31.00 -41.77 -6.79
N LEU A 132 31.90 -40.82 -6.51
CA LEU A 132 33.28 -40.86 -6.99
C LEU A 132 34.05 -42.06 -6.41
N SER A 133 33.92 -42.35 -5.11
CA SER A 133 34.60 -43.50 -4.50
C SER A 133 34.06 -44.84 -5.00
N ASN A 134 32.75 -44.94 -5.25
CA ASN A 134 32.16 -46.13 -5.88
C ASN A 134 32.60 -46.31 -7.34
N GLU A 135 32.70 -45.21 -8.11
CA GLU A 135 33.21 -45.27 -9.48
C GLU A 135 34.67 -45.79 -9.50
N MET A 136 35.50 -45.29 -8.57
CA MET A 136 36.87 -45.76 -8.39
C MET A 136 36.94 -47.24 -7.96
N LEU A 137 36.04 -47.68 -7.07
CA LEU A 137 35.93 -49.08 -6.67
C LEU A 137 35.52 -49.98 -7.86
N MET A 138 34.57 -49.55 -8.68
CA MET A 138 34.16 -50.30 -9.88
C MET A 138 35.29 -50.41 -10.89
N ARG A 139 36.00 -49.30 -11.15
CA ARG A 139 37.16 -49.28 -12.05
C ARG A 139 38.27 -50.21 -11.56
N THR A 140 38.64 -50.14 -10.28
CA THR A 140 39.69 -51.00 -9.71
C THR A 140 39.31 -52.48 -9.71
N ASN A 141 38.04 -52.79 -9.47
CA ASN A 141 37.53 -54.16 -9.62
C ASN A 141 37.59 -54.65 -11.07
N GLN A 142 37.29 -53.78 -12.04
CA GLN A 142 37.39 -54.13 -13.46
C GLN A 142 38.85 -54.40 -13.86
N GLU A 143 39.78 -53.52 -13.48
CA GLU A 143 41.22 -53.71 -13.68
C GLU A 143 41.71 -55.04 -13.07
N MET A 144 41.24 -55.38 -11.85
CA MET A 144 41.58 -56.65 -11.20
C MET A 144 41.02 -57.86 -11.95
N ARG A 145 39.77 -57.79 -12.43
CA ARG A 145 39.16 -58.87 -13.22
C ARG A 145 39.90 -59.10 -14.53
N GLU A 146 40.29 -58.04 -15.21
CA GLU A 146 41.07 -58.13 -16.46
C GLU A 146 42.45 -58.75 -16.22
N ALA A 147 43.15 -58.34 -15.15
CA ALA A 147 44.43 -58.93 -14.77
C ALA A 147 44.30 -60.43 -14.44
N LEU A 148 43.26 -60.81 -13.68
CA LEU A 148 42.96 -62.21 -13.34
C LEU A 148 42.62 -63.03 -14.60
N LEU A 149 41.84 -62.50 -15.54
CA LEU A 149 41.54 -63.15 -16.83
C LEU A 149 42.79 -63.33 -17.68
N GLY A 150 43.72 -62.38 -17.63
CA GLY A 150 45.04 -62.49 -18.26
C GLY A 150 45.99 -63.46 -17.55
N ASN A 151 45.58 -64.06 -16.42
CA ASN A 151 46.45 -64.81 -15.50
C ASN A 151 47.67 -63.99 -15.02
N VAL A 152 47.56 -62.67 -15.01
CA VAL A 152 48.58 -61.76 -14.47
C VAL A 152 48.18 -61.44 -13.02
N GLY A 153 48.85 -62.09 -12.07
CA GLY A 153 48.70 -61.78 -10.66
C GLY A 153 49.52 -60.54 -10.30
N GLU A 154 48.86 -59.38 -10.14
CA GLU A 154 49.52 -58.17 -9.64
C GLU A 154 49.12 -57.88 -8.18
N PRO A 155 50.00 -58.11 -7.20
CA PRO A 155 49.70 -57.82 -5.78
C PRO A 155 49.32 -56.37 -5.51
N HIS A 156 49.82 -55.43 -6.32
CA HIS A 156 49.51 -54.01 -6.20
C HIS A 156 48.04 -53.69 -6.57
N LEU A 157 47.41 -54.43 -7.48
CA LEU A 157 45.99 -54.27 -7.80
C LEU A 157 45.09 -54.68 -6.64
N VAL A 158 45.47 -55.73 -5.92
CA VAL A 158 44.74 -56.18 -4.71
C VAL A 158 44.79 -55.09 -3.63
N ASN A 159 45.99 -54.54 -3.36
CA ASN A 159 46.13 -53.45 -2.40
C ASN A 159 45.35 -52.19 -2.83
N LYS A 160 45.34 -51.87 -4.14
CA LYS A 160 44.57 -50.75 -4.69
C LYS A 160 43.05 -50.95 -4.54
N ALA A 161 42.56 -52.16 -4.80
CA ALA A 161 41.15 -52.52 -4.61
C ALA A 161 40.74 -52.44 -3.14
N MET A 162 41.57 -52.95 -2.21
CA MET A 162 41.32 -52.84 -0.78
C MET A 162 41.26 -51.39 -0.31
N LEU A 163 42.15 -50.52 -0.80
CA LEU A 163 42.11 -49.09 -0.47
C LEU A 163 40.84 -48.42 -1.02
N ALA A 164 40.46 -48.71 -2.27
CA ALA A 164 39.23 -48.19 -2.87
C ALA A 164 37.97 -48.67 -2.11
N GLU A 165 37.97 -49.91 -1.61
CA GLU A 165 36.86 -50.44 -0.81
C GLU A 165 36.74 -49.73 0.54
N LEU A 166 37.88 -49.49 1.22
CA LEU A 166 37.90 -48.71 2.46
C LEU A 166 37.43 -47.26 2.24
N GLU A 167 37.82 -46.64 1.13
CA GLU A 167 37.36 -45.29 0.75
C GLU A 167 35.85 -45.26 0.44
N ALA A 168 35.33 -46.27 -0.26
CA ALA A 168 33.90 -46.42 -0.51
C ALA A 168 33.10 -46.58 0.79
N LEU A 169 33.57 -47.44 1.71
CA LEU A 169 32.94 -47.63 3.02
C LEU A 169 32.99 -46.37 3.88
N ARG A 170 34.11 -45.65 3.88
CA ARG A 170 34.24 -44.36 4.59
C ARG A 170 33.29 -43.31 4.03
N ALA A 171 33.16 -43.23 2.69
CA ALA A 171 32.24 -42.30 2.06
C ALA A 171 30.76 -42.66 2.35
N ALA A 172 30.42 -43.96 2.38
CA ALA A 172 29.09 -44.40 2.78
C ALA A 172 28.77 -44.03 4.24
N ARG A 173 29.71 -44.26 5.16
CA ARG A 173 29.55 -43.83 6.57
C ARG A 173 29.44 -42.32 6.73
N ALA A 174 30.23 -41.54 5.99
CA ALA A 174 30.16 -40.09 6.04
C ALA A 174 28.80 -39.56 5.53
N LEU A 175 28.24 -40.19 4.50
CA LEU A 175 26.88 -39.89 4.04
C LEU A 175 25.82 -40.22 5.10
N GLU A 176 25.86 -41.42 5.68
CA GLU A 176 24.95 -41.81 6.77
C GLU A 176 25.02 -40.84 7.96
N GLU A 177 26.21 -40.40 8.35
CA GLU A 177 26.39 -39.41 9.41
C GLU A 177 25.81 -38.04 9.03
N ALA A 178 25.98 -37.60 7.79
CA ALA A 178 25.44 -36.33 7.31
C ALA A 178 23.91 -36.37 7.24
N GLU A 179 23.33 -37.48 6.79
CA GLU A 179 21.88 -37.73 6.81
C GLU A 179 21.34 -37.71 8.24
N ALA A 180 21.99 -38.41 9.17
CA ALA A 180 21.58 -38.40 10.57
C ALA A 180 21.61 -36.99 11.18
N ARG A 181 22.65 -36.19 10.90
CA ARG A 181 22.73 -34.80 11.37
C ARG A 181 21.65 -33.92 10.74
N ALA A 182 21.38 -34.08 9.45
CA ALA A 182 20.32 -33.33 8.76
C ALA A 182 18.93 -33.64 9.34
N VAL A 183 18.63 -34.92 9.59
CA VAL A 183 17.37 -35.34 10.21
C VAL A 183 17.24 -34.80 11.63
N LEU A 184 18.30 -34.89 12.44
CA LEU A 184 18.28 -34.34 13.80
C LEU A 184 18.06 -32.82 13.79
N GLY A 185 18.76 -32.09 12.93
CA GLY A 185 18.59 -30.64 12.79
C GLY A 185 17.19 -30.24 12.31
N ALA A 186 16.50 -31.08 11.53
CA ALA A 186 15.12 -30.86 11.13
C ALA A 186 14.09 -31.19 12.23
N LEU A 187 14.35 -32.19 13.07
CA LEU A 187 13.45 -32.62 14.15
C LEU A 187 13.54 -31.74 15.39
N GLU A 188 14.72 -31.19 15.70
CA GLU A 188 14.97 -30.34 16.87
C GLU A 188 14.01 -29.14 16.99
N PRO A 189 13.77 -28.31 15.94
CA PRO A 189 12.82 -27.20 16.04
C PRO A 189 11.37 -27.67 16.21
N LEU A 190 10.98 -28.81 15.61
CA LEU A 190 9.63 -29.37 15.74
C LEU A 190 9.37 -29.88 17.16
N LEU A 191 10.38 -30.49 17.78
CA LEU A 191 10.32 -30.92 19.18
C LEU A 191 10.26 -29.72 20.14
N ALA A 192 11.02 -28.65 19.87
CA ALA A 192 10.98 -27.43 20.66
C ALA A 192 9.60 -26.74 20.60
N GLN A 193 8.97 -26.70 19.43
CA GLN A 193 7.61 -26.17 19.26
C GLN A 193 6.57 -27.03 20.02
N ALA A 194 6.61 -28.35 19.86
CA ALA A 194 5.72 -29.26 20.57
C ALA A 194 5.85 -29.17 22.10
N ALA A 195 7.09 -29.01 22.61
CA ALA A 195 7.34 -28.82 24.04
C ALA A 195 6.79 -27.47 24.54
N GLY A 196 6.89 -26.40 23.75
CA GLY A 196 6.29 -25.10 24.05
C GLY A 196 4.76 -25.15 24.16
N GLU A 197 4.11 -25.81 23.19
CA GLU A 197 2.64 -25.97 23.17
C GLU A 197 2.11 -26.76 24.38
N THR A 198 2.84 -27.77 24.84
CA THR A 198 2.44 -28.54 26.04
C THR A 198 2.48 -27.71 27.34
N SER A 199 3.36 -26.72 27.43
CA SER A 199 3.50 -25.84 28.60
C SER A 199 2.42 -24.75 28.65
N GLU A 200 1.93 -24.28 27.49
CA GLU A 200 0.86 -23.27 27.42
C GLU A 200 -0.50 -23.87 27.78
N ASN A 201 -0.73 -25.15 27.43
CA ASN A 201 -2.00 -25.85 27.68
C ASN A 201 -2.13 -26.41 29.12
N THR A 202 -1.10 -26.27 29.96
CA THR A 202 -1.11 -26.69 31.39
C THR A 202 -1.26 -25.54 32.38
N ALA A 203 -1.41 -24.29 31.94
CA ALA A 203 -1.75 -23.19 32.84
C ALA A 203 -3.15 -23.43 33.42
N PRO A 204 -3.31 -23.63 34.75
CA PRO A 204 -4.61 -23.89 35.33
C PRO A 204 -5.46 -22.61 35.27
N GLU A 205 -6.61 -22.68 34.62
CA GLU A 205 -7.75 -21.79 34.88
C GLU A 205 -8.22 -21.99 36.34
N THR A 206 -7.46 -21.49 37.31
CA THR A 206 -7.91 -21.45 38.71
C THR A 206 -7.99 -20.02 39.18
N SER A 207 -9.23 -19.51 39.18
CA SER A 207 -9.82 -18.65 40.20
C SER A 207 -10.65 -17.51 39.61
N GLY A 208 -11.56 -17.84 38.69
CA GLY A 208 -12.68 -16.99 38.28
C GLY A 208 -13.97 -17.42 38.98
N ASN A 209 -14.19 -16.90 40.19
CA ASN A 209 -15.50 -16.48 40.68
C ASN A 209 -16.67 -17.48 40.59
N HIS A 210 -16.82 -18.41 41.55
CA HIS A 210 -18.12 -19.01 41.89
C HIS A 210 -18.19 -19.25 43.40
N GLY A 211 -19.05 -18.49 44.10
CA GLY A 211 -19.31 -18.77 45.52
C GLY A 211 -19.91 -17.65 46.36
N GLU A 212 -20.65 -16.72 45.77
CA GLU A 212 -21.63 -15.92 46.49
C GLU A 212 -22.75 -16.85 47.00
N ALA A 213 -22.68 -17.28 48.26
CA ALA A 213 -23.81 -17.69 49.11
C ALA A 213 -23.31 -18.42 50.38
N ALA A 214 -23.04 -17.67 51.46
CA ALA A 214 -23.15 -18.21 52.80
C ALA A 214 -23.33 -17.09 53.84
N GLN A 215 -24.57 -17.03 54.36
CA GLN A 215 -25.03 -16.49 55.65
C GLN A 215 -25.25 -14.96 55.75
#